data_AF-A0A353GXA3-F1
#
_entry.id   AF-A0A353GXA3-F1
#
_cell.length_a   1.000
_cell.length_b   1.000
_cell.length_c   1.000
_cell.angle_alpha   90.00
_cell.angle_beta   90.00
_cell.angle_gamma   90.00
#
_symmetry.space_group_name_H-M   'P 1'
#
loop_
_entity.id
_entity.type
_entity.pdbx_description
1 polymer ?
#
loop_
_entity_poly.entity_id
_entity_poly.type
_entity_poly.pdbx_seq_one_letter_code
_entity_poly.pdbx_strand_id
1 'polypeptide(L)'
;MGKKDIDFNRLNNISKKSNVVLNIILAVYGFLCVVPLLLIISASLTDEKMLAIKGYRFIPEAVTTYAYKYIITNTPQVVTAYGITILVTLVGTVLGVLVMALYAFPISRPDFKYKNFFTIFLVFTMLFNGGMVSTYLIGVNVLHFKDNLWGLIFPYLMNAFW
;
A
#
# COMPACT_ATOMS: atom_id res chain seq x y z
N MET A 1 32.97 -36.98 -6.98
CA MET A 1 33.55 -35.74 -6.44
C MET A 1 32.44 -35.04 -5.64
N GLY A 2 32.43 -35.25 -4.32
CA GLY A 2 31.26 -35.04 -3.45
C GLY A 2 30.91 -33.57 -3.21
N LYS A 3 29.64 -33.24 -3.38
CA LYS A 3 29.05 -31.94 -3.04
C LYS A 3 29.00 -31.86 -1.51
N LYS A 4 29.79 -30.99 -0.90
CA LYS A 4 29.73 -30.70 0.54
C LYS A 4 28.35 -30.09 0.81
N ASP A 5 27.49 -30.82 1.50
CA ASP A 5 26.21 -30.30 1.97
C ASP A 5 26.47 -29.17 2.96
N ILE A 6 26.17 -27.93 2.53
CA ILE A 6 26.36 -26.73 3.35
C ILE A 6 25.29 -26.76 4.44
N ASP A 7 25.72 -26.97 5.67
CA ASP A 7 24.85 -27.05 6.84
C ASP A 7 24.34 -25.63 7.21
N PHE A 8 23.22 -25.23 6.58
CA PHE A 8 22.61 -23.89 6.70
C PHE A 8 22.34 -23.46 8.15
N ASN A 9 22.12 -24.43 9.06
CA ASN A 9 21.91 -24.17 10.49
C ASN A 9 23.14 -23.60 11.21
N ARG A 10 24.36 -23.85 10.70
CA ARG A 10 25.58 -23.23 11.26
C ARG A 10 25.77 -21.78 10.82
N LEU A 11 25.29 -21.42 9.63
CA LEU A 11 25.37 -20.04 9.11
C LEU A 11 24.36 -19.11 9.77
N ASN A 12 23.18 -19.63 10.14
CA ASN A 12 22.12 -18.88 10.82
C ASN A 12 22.20 -18.94 12.36
N ASN A 13 23.31 -19.41 12.92
CA ASN A 13 23.45 -19.55 14.36
C ASN A 13 23.83 -18.21 14.99
N ILE A 14 22.83 -17.33 15.16
CA ILE A 14 23.00 -16.04 15.82
C ILE A 14 23.33 -16.31 17.30
N SER A 15 24.48 -15.83 17.77
CA SER A 15 24.87 -15.91 19.18
C SER A 15 23.73 -15.43 20.08
N LYS A 16 23.46 -16.14 21.19
CA LYS A 16 22.34 -15.82 22.10
C LYS A 16 22.33 -14.34 22.51
N LYS A 17 23.51 -13.73 22.66
CA LYS A 17 23.66 -12.29 22.95
C LYS A 17 23.19 -11.41 21.79
N SER A 18 23.63 -11.71 20.56
CA SER A 18 23.22 -10.98 19.35
C SER A 18 21.72 -11.11 19.07
N ASN A 19 21.11 -12.27 19.34
CA ASN A 19 19.68 -12.47 19.16
C ASN A 19 18.86 -11.62 20.14
N VAL A 20 19.27 -11.56 21.43
CA VAL A 20 18.62 -10.67 22.41
C VAL A 20 18.72 -9.20 22.01
N VAL A 21 19.90 -8.75 21.55
CA VAL A 21 20.09 -7.37 21.09
C VAL A 21 19.21 -7.06 19.87
N LEU A 22 19.17 -7.94 18.87
CA LEU A 22 18.32 -7.78 17.69
C LEU A 22 16.83 -7.74 18.07
N ASN A 23 16.38 -8.61 18.96
CA ASN A 23 14.99 -8.60 19.42
C ASN A 23 14.63 -7.32 20.17
N ILE A 24 15.53 -6.77 20.99
CA ILE A 24 15.31 -5.48 21.67
C ILE A 24 15.19 -4.36 20.63
N ILE A 25 16.09 -4.31 19.64
CA ILE A 25 16.05 -3.30 18.58
C ILE A 25 14.74 -3.39 17.79
N LEU A 26 14.35 -4.59 17.39
CA LEU A 26 13.10 -4.83 16.66
C LEU A 26 11.87 -4.48 17.52
N ALA A 27 11.89 -4.79 18.82
CA ALA A 27 10.82 -4.43 19.75
C ALA A 27 10.68 -2.91 19.91
N VAL A 28 11.80 -2.19 20.04
CA VAL A 28 11.80 -0.71 20.11
C VAL A 28 11.30 -0.11 18.80
N TYR A 29 11.74 -0.63 17.65
CA TYR A 29 11.29 -0.15 16.35
C TYR A 29 9.79 -0.40 16.15
N GLY A 30 9.31 -1.59 16.47
CA GLY A 30 7.88 -1.92 16.45
C GLY A 30 7.07 -1.01 17.37
N PHE A 31 7.58 -0.71 18.56
CA PHE A 31 6.94 0.23 19.48
C PHE A 31 6.83 1.64 18.88
N LEU A 32 7.91 2.17 18.30
CA LEU A 32 7.92 3.48 17.65
C LEU A 32 6.90 3.60 16.51
N CYS A 33 6.63 2.51 15.77
CA CYS A 33 5.58 2.48 14.75
C CYS A 33 4.15 2.52 15.35
N VAL A 34 3.96 2.00 16.56
CA VAL A 34 2.64 1.96 17.24
C VAL A 34 2.32 3.28 17.95
N VAL A 35 3.33 4.00 18.45
CA VAL A 35 3.18 5.31 19.11
C VAL A 35 2.27 6.29 18.35
N PRO A 36 2.46 6.56 17.03
CA PRO A 36 1.59 7.49 16.30
C PRO A 36 0.16 6.98 16.17
N LEU A 37 -0.06 5.65 16.08
CA LEU A 37 -1.41 5.08 16.04
C LEU A 37 -2.15 5.31 17.37
N LEU A 38 -1.46 5.14 18.50
CA LEU A 38 -2.04 5.42 19.82
C LEU A 38 -2.38 6.90 20.00
N LEU A 39 -1.55 7.81 19.46
CA LEU A 39 -1.84 9.25 19.48
C LEU A 39 -3.09 9.59 18.66
N ILE A 40 -3.27 8.97 17.50
CA ILE A 40 -4.47 9.19 16.67
C ILE A 40 -5.73 8.71 17.40
N ILE A 41 -5.67 7.55 18.07
CA ILE A 41 -6.79 7.01 18.85
C ILE A 41 -7.12 7.91 20.05
N SER A 42 -6.10 8.41 20.75
CA SER A 42 -6.30 9.36 21.85
C SER A 42 -6.92 10.67 21.35
N ALA A 43 -6.44 11.19 20.22
CA ALA A 43 -6.95 12.41 19.61
C ALA A 43 -8.39 12.25 19.12
N SER A 44 -8.77 11.10 18.56
CA SER A 44 -10.14 10.85 18.08
C SER A 44 -11.17 10.77 19.20
N LEU A 45 -10.73 10.53 20.44
CA LEU A 45 -11.56 10.50 21.65
C LEU A 45 -11.49 11.81 22.45
N THR A 46 -10.66 12.78 22.06
CA THR A 46 -10.49 14.05 22.80
C THR A 46 -11.38 15.15 22.21
N ASP A 47 -11.93 16.01 23.06
CA ASP A 47 -12.71 17.17 22.62
C ASP A 47 -11.85 18.15 21.81
N GLU A 48 -12.34 18.59 20.65
CA GLU A 48 -11.67 19.54 19.75
C GLU A 48 -11.25 20.83 20.48
N LYS A 49 -12.05 21.32 21.42
CA LYS A 49 -11.73 22.51 22.21
C LYS A 49 -10.54 22.27 23.13
N MET A 50 -10.46 21.10 23.75
CA MET A 50 -9.34 20.73 24.62
C MET A 50 -8.08 20.41 23.81
N LEU A 51 -8.24 19.84 22.62
CA LEU A 51 -7.15 19.60 21.68
C LEU A 51 -6.50 20.91 21.21
N ALA A 52 -7.31 21.94 20.94
CA ALA A 52 -6.83 23.25 20.53
C ALA A 52 -6.08 24.01 21.65
N ILE A 53 -6.47 23.80 22.91
CA ILE A 53 -5.89 24.53 24.06
C ILE A 53 -4.66 23.82 24.64
N LYS A 54 -4.70 22.48 24.74
CA LYS A 54 -3.68 21.68 25.45
C LYS A 54 -2.82 20.79 24.56
N GLY A 55 -3.11 20.73 23.26
CA GLY A 55 -2.37 19.93 22.29
C GLY A 55 -2.61 18.41 22.39
N TYR A 56 -1.89 17.65 21.57
CA TYR A 56 -1.99 16.18 21.49
C TYR A 56 -1.35 15.50 22.70
N ARG A 57 -2.08 14.57 23.32
CA ARG A 57 -1.60 13.80 24.49
C ARG A 57 -1.95 12.33 24.33
N PHE A 58 -1.12 11.47 24.90
CA PHE A 58 -1.35 10.01 24.88
C PHE A 58 -2.56 9.56 25.70
N ILE A 59 -2.88 10.30 26.76
CA ILE A 59 -4.05 10.04 27.61
C ILE A 59 -5.02 11.21 27.41
N PRO A 60 -6.26 10.96 26.95
CA PRO A 60 -7.26 12.00 26.75
C PRO A 60 -7.73 12.51 28.12
N GLU A 61 -7.75 13.83 28.31
CA GLU A 61 -8.27 14.44 29.56
C GLU A 61 -9.79 14.56 29.55
N ALA A 62 -10.38 14.82 28.39
CA ALA A 62 -11.82 14.95 28.19
C ALA A 62 -12.24 13.99 27.08
N VAL A 63 -12.76 12.83 27.47
CA VAL A 63 -13.23 11.81 26.55
C VAL A 63 -14.59 12.22 25.97
N THR A 64 -14.69 12.33 24.66
CA THR A 64 -15.93 12.61 23.93
C THR A 64 -16.05 11.74 22.68
N THR A 65 -17.28 11.35 22.35
CA THR A 65 -17.60 10.61 21.11
C THR A 65 -18.17 11.52 20.01
N TYR A 66 -18.08 12.84 20.21
CA TYR A 66 -18.66 13.83 19.30
C TYR A 66 -18.15 13.69 17.86
N ALA A 67 -16.84 13.48 17.66
CA ALA A 67 -16.24 13.30 16.34
C ALA A 67 -16.86 12.11 15.57
N TYR A 68 -17.09 10.98 16.26
CA TYR A 68 -17.76 9.82 15.67
C TYR A 68 -19.21 10.12 15.32
N LYS A 69 -19.95 10.81 16.20
CA LYS A 69 -21.33 11.22 15.94
C LYS A 69 -21.41 12.19 14.76
N TYR A 70 -20.44 13.11 14.62
CA TYR A 70 -20.34 14.06 13.52
C TYR A 70 -20.16 13.34 12.17
N ILE A 71 -19.26 12.35 12.11
CA ILE A 71 -19.05 11.52 10.90
C ILE A 71 -20.32 10.75 10.54
N ILE A 72 -20.98 10.15 11.55
CA ILE A 72 -22.21 9.39 11.35
C ILE A 72 -23.36 10.31 10.93
N THR A 73 -23.40 11.57 11.37
CA THR A 73 -24.48 12.53 11.04
C THR A 73 -24.28 13.19 9.66
N ASN A 74 -23.04 13.43 9.22
CA ASN A 74 -22.70 13.93 7.87
C ASN A 74 -22.50 12.77 6.86
N THR A 75 -23.39 11.78 6.94
CA THR A 75 -23.27 10.42 6.41
C THR A 75 -23.12 10.27 4.89
N PRO A 76 -23.84 11.01 4.02
CA PRO A 76 -23.99 10.59 2.62
C PRO A 76 -22.67 10.60 1.84
N GLN A 77 -21.83 11.60 2.08
CA GLN A 77 -20.56 11.78 1.36
C GLN A 77 -19.52 10.77 1.84
N VAL A 78 -19.40 10.58 3.16
CA VAL A 78 -18.44 9.65 3.77
C VAL A 78 -18.77 8.22 3.35
N VAL A 79 -20.03 7.81 3.45
CA VAL A 79 -20.45 6.44 3.07
C VAL A 79 -20.25 6.20 1.57
N THR A 80 -20.58 7.17 0.72
CA THR A 80 -20.37 7.05 -0.73
C THR A 80 -18.88 6.94 -1.07
N ALA A 81 -18.04 7.78 -0.45
CA ALA A 81 -16.59 7.74 -0.65
C ALA A 81 -15.99 6.40 -0.23
N TYR A 82 -16.33 5.89 0.96
CA TYR A 82 -15.90 4.56 1.40
C TYR A 82 -16.39 3.45 0.49
N GLY A 83 -17.63 3.52 0.01
CA GLY A 83 -18.19 2.55 -0.94
C GLY A 83 -17.41 2.52 -2.25
N ILE A 84 -17.08 3.69 -2.81
CA ILE A 84 -16.24 3.82 -4.01
C ILE A 84 -14.83 3.28 -3.76
N THR A 85 -14.20 3.61 -2.63
CA THR A 85 -12.86 3.10 -2.29
C THR A 85 -12.85 1.58 -2.22
N ILE A 86 -13.80 0.97 -1.50
CA ILE A 86 -13.89 -0.49 -1.38
C ILE A 86 -14.09 -1.14 -2.75
N LEU A 87 -14.99 -0.59 -3.58
CA LEU A 87 -15.24 -1.10 -4.93
C LEU A 87 -13.97 -1.03 -5.78
N VAL A 88 -13.31 0.14 -5.84
CA VAL A 88 -12.10 0.35 -6.64
C VAL A 88 -10.97 -0.57 -6.18
N THR A 89 -10.77 -0.72 -4.87
CA THR A 89 -9.74 -1.62 -4.33
C THR A 89 -10.05 -3.07 -4.69
N LEU A 90 -11.27 -3.55 -4.47
CA LEU A 90 -11.62 -4.95 -4.69
C LEU A 90 -11.58 -5.31 -6.19
N VAL A 91 -12.22 -4.50 -7.03
CA VAL A 91 -12.23 -4.71 -8.48
C VAL A 91 -10.84 -4.49 -9.08
N GLY A 92 -10.15 -3.43 -8.66
CA GLY A 92 -8.80 -3.11 -9.13
C GLY A 92 -7.78 -4.18 -8.76
N THR A 93 -7.81 -4.71 -7.53
CA THR A 93 -6.90 -5.81 -7.13
C THR A 93 -7.21 -7.09 -7.88
N VAL A 94 -8.49 -7.49 -8.00
CA VAL A 94 -8.86 -8.73 -8.72
C VAL A 94 -8.44 -8.66 -10.19
N LEU A 95 -8.81 -7.57 -10.88
CA LEU A 95 -8.47 -7.40 -12.28
C LEU A 95 -6.96 -7.19 -12.49
N GLY A 96 -6.30 -6.44 -11.61
CA GLY A 96 -4.87 -6.17 -11.70
C GLY A 96 -4.04 -7.44 -11.52
N VAL A 97 -4.35 -8.25 -10.50
CA VAL A 97 -3.70 -9.55 -10.29
C VAL A 97 -3.95 -10.48 -11.47
N LEU A 98 -5.17 -10.51 -12.01
CA LEU A 98 -5.51 -11.33 -13.18
C LEU A 98 -4.67 -10.92 -14.41
N VAL A 99 -4.63 -9.62 -14.75
CA VAL A 99 -3.89 -9.11 -15.90
C VAL A 99 -2.39 -9.35 -15.74
N MET A 100 -1.83 -9.05 -14.56
CA MET A 100 -0.41 -9.27 -14.29
C MET A 100 -0.04 -10.76 -14.32
N ALA A 101 -0.88 -11.64 -13.77
CA ALA A 101 -0.65 -13.08 -13.82
C ALA A 101 -0.69 -13.62 -15.25
N LEU A 102 -1.66 -13.19 -16.06
CA LEU A 102 -1.76 -13.57 -17.48
C LEU A 102 -0.55 -13.10 -18.29
N TYR A 103 0.01 -11.94 -17.97
CA TYR A 103 1.21 -11.42 -18.62
C TYR A 103 2.50 -12.11 -18.15
N ALA A 104 2.67 -12.27 -16.83
CA ALA A 104 3.87 -12.84 -16.24
C ALA A 104 4.02 -14.34 -16.53
N PHE A 105 2.91 -15.08 -16.62
CA PHE A 105 2.94 -16.53 -16.77
C PHE A 105 3.66 -17.02 -18.04
N PRO A 106 3.34 -16.53 -19.27
CA PRO A 106 4.07 -16.92 -20.47
C PRO A 106 5.55 -16.56 -20.43
N ILE A 107 5.89 -15.40 -19.85
CA ILE A 107 7.27 -14.90 -19.77
C ILE A 107 8.12 -15.71 -18.79
N SER A 108 7.50 -16.23 -17.73
CA SER A 108 8.18 -17.09 -16.74
C SER A 108 8.66 -18.43 -17.32
N ARG A 109 8.09 -18.88 -18.45
CA ARG A 109 8.45 -20.14 -19.09
C ARG A 109 9.73 -19.98 -19.93
N PRO A 110 10.80 -20.78 -19.67
CA PRO A 110 12.04 -20.70 -20.43
C PRO A 110 11.86 -20.93 -21.93
N ASP A 111 10.88 -21.76 -22.30
CA ASP A 111 10.57 -22.21 -23.66
C ASP A 111 9.78 -21.17 -24.48
N PHE A 112 9.35 -20.06 -23.88
CA PHE A 112 8.63 -19.02 -24.61
C PHE A 112 9.58 -18.21 -25.49
N LYS A 113 9.47 -18.41 -26.81
CA LYS A 113 10.33 -17.80 -27.84
C LYS A 113 10.45 -16.26 -27.73
N TYR A 114 9.38 -15.57 -27.35
CA TYR A 114 9.33 -14.10 -27.32
C TYR A 114 9.58 -13.50 -25.93
N LYS A 115 10.03 -14.29 -24.94
CA LYS A 115 10.22 -13.81 -23.56
C LYS A 115 11.09 -12.56 -23.48
N ASN A 116 12.22 -12.52 -24.20
CA ASN A 116 13.14 -11.39 -24.15
C ASN A 116 12.50 -10.09 -24.67
N PHE A 117 11.66 -10.17 -25.71
CA PHE A 117 10.98 -9.00 -26.26
C PHE A 117 10.00 -8.41 -25.23
N PHE A 118 9.12 -9.25 -24.67
CA PHE A 118 8.15 -8.81 -23.67
C PHE A 118 8.81 -8.33 -22.38
N THR A 119 9.87 -9.00 -21.91
CA THR A 119 10.65 -8.53 -20.76
C THR A 119 11.28 -7.16 -20.99
N ILE A 120 11.91 -6.93 -22.16
CA ILE A 120 12.49 -5.62 -22.49
C ILE A 120 11.39 -4.56 -22.60
N PHE A 121 10.25 -4.88 -23.19
CA PHE A 121 9.11 -3.97 -23.30
C PHE A 121 8.60 -3.55 -21.92
N LEU A 122 8.42 -4.50 -21.00
CA LEU A 122 8.01 -4.22 -19.62
C LEU A 122 9.01 -3.29 -18.93
N VAL A 123 10.30 -3.61 -18.99
CA VAL A 123 11.37 -2.79 -18.39
C VAL A 123 11.43 -1.40 -19.03
N PHE A 124 11.19 -1.30 -20.33
CA PHE A 124 11.12 -0.01 -21.02
C PHE A 124 9.98 0.86 -20.45
N THR A 125 8.76 0.32 -20.31
CA THR A 125 7.63 1.07 -19.72
C THR A 125 7.83 1.44 -18.25
N MET A 126 8.66 0.67 -17.53
CA MET A 126 9.08 0.98 -16.16
C MET A 126 10.04 2.18 -16.14
N LEU A 127 11.02 2.22 -17.04
CA LEU A 127 12.04 3.28 -17.07
C LEU A 127 11.57 4.57 -17.76
N PHE A 128 10.68 4.46 -18.75
CA PHE A 128 10.18 5.57 -19.55
C PHE A 128 8.69 5.80 -19.27
N ASN A 129 8.34 6.97 -18.75
CA ASN A 129 6.97 7.39 -18.48
C ASN A 129 6.73 8.81 -19.02
N GLY A 130 5.54 9.09 -19.57
CA GLY A 130 5.15 10.39 -20.11
C GLY A 130 4.97 11.51 -19.07
N GLY A 131 5.03 11.19 -17.77
CA GLY A 131 4.82 12.13 -16.68
C GLY A 131 3.34 12.45 -16.43
N MET A 132 3.05 13.09 -15.30
CA MET A 132 1.68 13.29 -14.81
C MET A 132 0.78 14.02 -15.82
N VAL A 133 1.31 15.05 -16.51
CA VAL A 133 0.54 15.85 -17.48
C VAL A 133 0.16 15.01 -18.70
N SER A 134 1.10 14.26 -19.27
CA SER A 134 0.85 13.41 -20.44
C SER A 134 -0.17 12.33 -20.13
N THR A 135 0.01 11.62 -19.00
CA THR A 135 -0.91 10.57 -18.57
C THR A 135 -2.32 11.12 -18.31
N TYR A 136 -2.43 12.30 -17.71
CA TYR A 136 -3.72 12.97 -17.50
C TYR A 136 -4.41 13.34 -18.81
N LEU A 137 -3.69 13.95 -19.75
CA LEU A 137 -4.26 14.35 -21.05
C LEU A 137 -4.73 13.13 -21.86
N ILE A 138 -4.00 12.02 -21.82
CA ILE A 138 -4.42 10.76 -22.46
C ILE A 138 -5.68 10.22 -21.77
N GLY A 139 -5.69 10.20 -20.43
CA GLY A 139 -6.85 9.75 -19.64
C GLY A 139 -8.12 10.53 -19.95
N VAL A 140 -8.03 11.86 -20.03
CA VAL A 140 -9.19 12.73 -20.22
C VAL A 140 -9.58 12.88 -21.68
N ASN A 141 -8.62 13.15 -22.58
CA ASN A 141 -8.94 13.53 -23.96
C ASN A 141 -9.00 12.34 -24.93
N VAL A 142 -8.32 11.23 -24.63
CA VAL A 142 -8.31 10.04 -25.51
C VAL A 142 -9.22 8.96 -24.95
N LEU A 143 -9.05 8.63 -23.67
CA LEU A 143 -9.79 7.55 -23.00
C LEU A 143 -11.12 8.01 -22.39
N HIS A 144 -11.38 9.32 -22.33
CA HIS A 144 -12.62 9.91 -21.79
C HIS A 144 -12.93 9.45 -20.35
N PHE A 145 -11.91 9.23 -19.53
CA PHE A 145 -12.04 8.79 -18.13
C PHE A 145 -12.35 9.93 -17.14
N LYS A 146 -12.73 11.10 -17.63
CA LYS A 146 -13.10 12.23 -16.78
C LYS A 146 -14.36 11.88 -15.98
N ASP A 147 -14.31 12.09 -14.66
CA ASP A 147 -15.41 11.85 -13.72
C ASP A 147 -15.98 10.41 -13.78
N ASN A 148 -15.16 9.44 -14.20
CA ASN A 148 -15.55 8.04 -14.34
C ASN A 148 -14.68 7.13 -13.45
N LEU A 149 -15.32 6.15 -12.83
CA LEU A 149 -14.69 5.15 -11.96
C LEU A 149 -13.58 4.35 -12.66
N TRP A 150 -13.73 4.12 -13.96
CA TRP A 150 -12.72 3.43 -14.78
C TRP A 150 -11.39 4.18 -14.83
N GLY A 151 -11.39 5.50 -14.66
CA GLY A 151 -10.17 6.29 -14.55
C GLY A 151 -9.33 5.95 -13.33
N LEU A 152 -9.95 5.42 -12.28
CA LEU A 152 -9.25 4.99 -11.06
C LEU A 152 -8.75 3.55 -11.13
N ILE A 153 -9.33 2.71 -12.01
CA ILE A 153 -9.03 1.28 -12.08
C ILE A 153 -8.10 0.99 -13.26
N PHE A 154 -8.49 1.38 -14.46
CA PHE A 154 -7.88 0.92 -15.72
C PHE A 154 -6.39 1.26 -15.85
N PRO A 155 -5.92 2.49 -15.56
CA PRO A 155 -4.51 2.84 -15.70
C PRO A 155 -3.59 2.07 -14.74
N TYR A 156 -4.14 1.54 -13.65
CA TYR A 156 -3.41 0.86 -12.59
C TYR A 156 -3.50 -0.67 -12.67
N LEU A 157 -4.20 -1.24 -13.67
CA LEU A 157 -4.34 -2.69 -13.82
C LEU A 157 -3.01 -3.40 -14.11
N MET A 158 -2.07 -2.73 -14.78
CA MET A 158 -0.75 -3.27 -15.06
C MET A 158 0.30 -2.23 -14.72
N ASN A 159 1.05 -2.49 -13.64
CA ASN A 159 2.16 -1.66 -13.23
C ASN A 159 3.41 -2.54 -13.13
N ALA A 160 4.46 -2.12 -13.84
CA ALA A 160 5.74 -2.82 -13.88
C ALA A 160 6.75 -2.31 -12.84
N PHE A 161 6.50 -1.11 -12.28
CA PHE A 161 7.44 -0.41 -11.40
C PHE A 161 7.10 -0.59 -9.92
N TRP A 162 5.81 -0.52 -9.56
CA TRP A 162 5.27 -0.59 -8.20
C TRP A 162 4.22 -1.68 -8.08
#